data_AF-A0A352FIK0-F1
#
_entry.id   AF-A0A352FIK0-F1
#
_cell.length_a   1.000
_cell.length_b   1.000
_cell.length_c   1.000
_cell.angle_alpha   90.00
_cell.angle_beta   90.00
_cell.angle_gamma   90.00
#
_symmetry.space_group_name_H-M   'P 1'
#
loop_
_entity.id
_entity.type
_entity.pdbx_description
1 polymer ?
#
loop_
_entity_poly.entity_id
_entity_poly.type
_entity_poly.pdbx_seq_one_letter_code
_entity_poly.pdbx_strand_id
1 'polypeptide(L)' 'MAEERPFWVAVGLWGLKTRAVAWAFVVLSILVATGSIIYWSWLGAIMYLAAVWYFLAIRWVDENSAW' A
#
# COMPACT_ATOMS: atom_id res chain seq x y z
N MET A 1 -3.32 22.24 -15.02
CA MET A 1 -3.63 22.06 -13.59
C MET A 1 -3.18 20.65 -13.27
N ALA A 2 -2.04 20.47 -12.61
CA ALA A 2 -1.62 19.13 -12.22
C ALA A 2 -2.73 18.57 -11.32
N GLU A 3 -3.35 17.48 -11.72
CA GLU A 3 -4.38 16.84 -10.90
C GLU A 3 -3.69 16.35 -9.63
N GLU A 4 -3.76 17.16 -8.57
CA GLU A 4 -3.09 16.90 -7.31
C GLU A 4 -3.60 15.56 -6.78
N ARG A 5 -2.68 14.60 -6.66
CA ARG A 5 -2.99 13.25 -6.19
C ARG A 5 -3.77 13.36 -4.87
N PRO A 6 -4.85 12.57 -4.69
CA PRO A 6 -5.63 12.59 -3.46
C PRO A 6 -4.70 12.43 -2.25
N PHE A 7 -4.97 13.13 -1.16
CA PHE A 7 -4.10 13.14 0.03
C PHE A 7 -3.77 11.72 0.52
N TRP A 8 -4.73 10.78 0.51
CA TRP A 8 -4.52 9.40 0.93
C TRP A 8 -3.59 8.60 -0.02
N VAL A 9 -3.56 8.94 -1.31
CA VAL A 9 -2.61 8.37 -2.29
C VAL A 9 -1.24 9.01 -2.09
N ALA A 10 -1.20 10.33 -1.91
CA ALA A 10 0.03 11.07 -1.69
C ALA A 10 0.75 10.60 -0.42
N VAL A 11 0.02 10.35 0.67
CA VAL A 11 0.57 9.80 1.93
C VAL A 11 0.96 8.33 1.75
N GLY A 12 0.09 7.50 1.15
CA GLY A 12 0.37 6.08 0.98
C GLY A 12 1.61 5.82 0.11
N LEU A 13 1.80 6.63 -0.93
CA LEU A 13 2.94 6.54 -1.84
C LEU A 13 4.02 7.59 -1.58
N TRP A 14 4.01 8.21 -0.40
CA TRP A 14 4.94 9.29 -0.11
C TRP A 14 6.38 8.79 -0.14
N GLY A 15 7.20 9.37 -1.02
CA GLY A 15 8.60 8.96 -1.22
C GLY A 15 8.78 7.74 -2.13
N LEU A 16 7.71 7.08 -2.57
CA LEU A 16 7.76 5.97 -3.53
C LEU A 16 7.75 6.50 -4.96
N LYS A 17 8.86 6.30 -5.68
CA LYS A 17 9.02 6.75 -7.07
C LYS A 17 8.73 5.68 -8.11
N THR A 18 8.57 4.42 -7.70
CA THR A 18 8.42 3.29 -8.62
C THR A 18 7.32 2.34 -8.20
N ARG A 19 6.57 1.86 -9.20
CA ARG A 19 5.50 0.86 -9.07
C ARG A 19 5.96 -0.41 -8.38
N ALA A 20 7.18 -0.85 -8.67
CA ALA A 20 7.76 -2.05 -8.09
C ALA A 20 7.93 -1.96 -6.56
N VAL A 21 8.36 -0.80 -6.05
CA VAL A 21 8.57 -0.63 -4.60
C VAL A 21 7.24 -0.55 -3.87
N ALA A 22 6.24 0.11 -4.45
CA ALA A 22 4.89 0.13 -3.88
C ALA A 22 4.28 -1.28 -3.76
N TRP A 23 4.43 -2.11 -4.80
CA TRP A 23 4.02 -3.52 -4.76
C TRP A 23 4.82 -4.35 -3.75
N ALA A 24 6.11 -4.07 -3.57
CA ALA A 24 6.90 -4.74 -2.53
C ALA A 24 6.33 -4.48 -1.12
N PHE A 25 5.86 -3.26 -0.84
CA PHE A 25 5.18 -2.94 0.43
C PHE A 25 3.87 -3.69 0.61
N VAL A 26 3.06 -3.84 -0.45
CA VAL A 26 1.84 -4.68 -0.41
C VAL A 26 2.20 -6.11 -0.02
N VAL A 27 3.16 -6.72 -0.73
CA VAL A 27 3.57 -8.11 -0.49
C VAL A 27 4.13 -8.29 0.92
N LEU A 28 5.02 -7.40 1.37
CA LEU A 28 5.56 -7.42 2.73
C LEU A 28 4.46 -7.30 3.78
N SER A 29 3.51 -6.39 3.59
CA SER A 29 2.40 -6.20 4.52
C SER A 29 1.54 -7.47 4.63
N ILE A 30 1.26 -8.14 3.51
CA ILE A 30 0.54 -9.43 3.50
C ILE A 30 1.34 -10.53 4.20
N LEU A 31 2.65 -10.63 3.94
CA LEU A 31 3.51 -11.64 4.58
C LEU A 31 3.58 -11.44 6.10
N VAL A 32 3.77 -10.20 6.56
CA VAL A 32 3.79 -9.86 7.99
C VAL A 32 2.44 -10.12 8.64
N ALA A 33 1.34 -9.76 7.97
CA ALA A 33 0.00 -10.03 8.47
C ALA A 33 -0.26 -11.53 8.63
N THR A 34 0.08 -12.31 7.60
CA THR A 34 -0.08 -13.77 7.58
C THR A 34 0.78 -14.43 8.66
N GLY A 35 2.05 -14.02 8.78
CA GLY A 35 2.95 -14.50 9.83
C GLY A 35 2.41 -14.19 11.23
N SER A 36 1.85 -13.00 11.44
CA SER A 36 1.31 -12.62 12.73
C SER A 36 0.07 -13.42 13.12
N ILE A 37 -0.80 -13.75 12.16
CA ILE A 37 -1.93 -14.67 12.39
C ILE A 37 -1.43 -16.05 12.84
N ILE A 38 -0.38 -16.58 12.20
CA ILE A 38 0.23 -17.86 12.59
C ILE A 38 0.69 -17.83 14.06
N TYR A 39 1.24 -16.70 14.51
CA TYR A 39 1.64 -16.49 15.91
C TYR A 39 0.52 -15.97 16.82
N TRP A 40 -0.74 -16.03 16.39
CA TRP A 40 -1.93 -15.58 17.13
C TRP A 40 -1.89 -14.10 17.58
N SER A 41 -1.12 -13.28 16.85
CA SER A 41 -0.99 -11.84 17.09
C SER A 41 -1.99 -11.06 16.25
N TRP A 42 -3.05 -10.58 16.91
CA TRP A 42 -4.07 -9.72 16.29
C TRP A 42 -3.50 -8.40 15.78
N LEU A 43 -2.37 -7.94 16.33
CA LEU A 43 -1.72 -6.69 15.91
C LEU A 43 -1.24 -6.75 14.46
N GLY A 44 -0.81 -7.91 13.97
CA GLY A 44 -0.42 -8.01 12.56
C GLY A 44 -1.58 -8.09 11.60
N ALA A 45 -2.81 -8.37 12.05
CA ALA A 45 -3.98 -8.30 11.19
C ALA A 45 -4.20 -6.88 10.65
N ILE A 46 -3.74 -5.83 11.34
CA ILE A 46 -3.77 -4.45 10.85
C ILE A 46 -2.90 -4.26 9.59
N MET A 47 -1.93 -5.14 9.34
CA MET A 47 -1.11 -5.07 8.13
C MET A 47 -1.89 -5.46 6.87
N TYR A 48 -3.02 -6.18 6.98
CA TYR A 48 -3.93 -6.33 5.84
C TYR A 48 -4.57 -5.01 5.44
N LEU A 49 -4.94 -4.15 6.41
CA LEU A 49 -5.44 -2.80 6.12
C LEU A 49 -4.37 -1.97 5.39
N ALA A 50 -3.11 -2.07 5.83
CA ALA A 50 -1.98 -1.43 5.13
C ALA A 50 -1.84 -1.96 3.70
N ALA A 51 -1.88 -3.28 3.50
CA ALA A 51 -1.81 -3.90 2.18
C ALA A 51 -2.93 -3.41 1.24
N VAL A 52 -4.17 -3.37 1.73
CA VAL A 52 -5.33 -2.86 0.98
C VAL A 52 -5.15 -1.39 0.64
N TRP A 53 -4.67 -0.57 1.58
CA TRP A 53 -4.45 0.85 1.33
C TRP A 53 -3.40 1.09 0.24
N TYR A 54 -2.26 0.40 0.31
CA TYR A 54 -1.24 0.46 -0.75
C TYR A 54 -1.80 -0.03 -2.10
N PHE A 55 -2.57 -1.11 -2.11
CA PHE A 55 -3.19 -1.62 -3.33
C PHE A 55 -4.15 -0.60 -3.97
N LEU A 56 -4.98 0.06 -3.17
CA LEU A 56 -5.89 1.11 -3.64
C LEU A 56 -5.12 2.32 -4.17
N ALA A 57 -4.03 2.71 -3.49
CA ALA A 57 -3.20 3.83 -3.92
C ALA A 57 -2.52 3.51 -5.27
N ILE A 58 -1.95 2.31 -5.40
CA ILE A 58 -1.36 1.81 -6.65
C ILE A 58 -2.41 1.78 -7.76
N ARG A 59 -3.62 1.26 -7.49
CA ARG A 59 -4.68 1.18 -8.50
C ARG A 59 -5.09 2.56 -8.99
N TRP A 60 -5.24 3.53 -8.08
CA TRP A 60 -5.55 4.90 -8.46
C TRP A 60 -4.43 5.50 -9.34
N VAL A 61 -3.16 5.30 -8.97
CA VAL A 61 -2.03 5.82 -9.77
C VAL A 61 -1.94 5.13 -11.14
N ASP A 62 -2.17 3.82 -11.20
CA ASP A 62 -2.23 3.05 -12.45
C ASP A 62 -3.37 3.55 -13.37
N GLU A 63 -4.57 3.80 -12.82
CA GLU A 63 -5.74 4.31 -13.56
C GLU A 63 -5.54 5.75 -14.08
N ASN A 64 -4.83 6.58 -13.33
CA ASN A 64 -4.60 7.99 -13.68
C ASN A 64 -3.27 8.23 -14.41
N SER A 65 -2.53 7.16 -14.77
CA SER A 65 -1.18 7.23 -15.37
C SER A 65 -0.23 8.19 -14.62
N ALA A 66 -0.36 8.24 -13.29
CA ALA A 66 0.15 9.33 -12.46
C ALA A 66 1.43 8.96 -11.69
N TRP A 67 2.16 7.93 -12.12
CA TRP A 67 3.41 7.47 -11.48
C TRP A 67 4.51 8.55 -11.55
#